data_AF-A0A330LM79-F1
#
_entry.id   AF-A0A330LM79-F1
#
_cell.length_a   1.000
_cell.length_b   1.000
_cell.length_c   1.000
_cell.angle_alpha   90.00
_cell.angle_beta   90.00
_cell.angle_gamma   90.00
#
_symmetry.space_group_name_H-M   'P 1'
#
loop_
_entity.id
_entity.type
_entity.pdbx_description
1 polymer ?
#
loop_
_entity_poly.entity_id
_entity_poly.type
_entity_poly.pdbx_seq_one_letter_code
_entity_poly.pdbx_strand_id
1 'polypeptide(L)'
;MADYSGKGLTAHIGQKLVLTCQSVFRTQHRYENNQLTAHQYQRRMRRLRQSFNFLLQKGMKTPCKRYVGRCKFILKHEPSLWVFLSSPDIPLTNNEAERCIRGSVILRKISYGTSSERGDQFRSRVLSVVETCKKRKLSALSVISTIVGAVIRREPYPDVFDFAKT
;
A
#
# COMPACT_ATOMS: atom_id res chain seq x y z
N MET A 1 -30.67 -8.02 -9.47
CA MET A 1 -29.36 -7.35 -9.64
C MET A 1 -29.64 -5.88 -9.86
N ALA A 2 -29.14 -4.97 -9.01
CA ALA A 2 -29.36 -3.54 -9.23
C ALA A 2 -28.38 -3.03 -10.28
N ASP A 3 -28.91 -2.68 -11.45
CA ASP A 3 -28.19 -2.02 -12.53
C ASP A 3 -27.46 -0.79 -12.02
N TYR A 4 -26.13 -0.88 -12.05
CA TYR A 4 -25.25 0.26 -11.86
C TYR A 4 -25.15 0.99 -13.20
N SER A 5 -26.26 1.60 -13.65
CA SER A 5 -26.14 2.59 -14.71
C SER A 5 -25.34 3.75 -14.10
N GLY A 6 -24.15 4.03 -14.63
CA GLY A 6 -23.22 5.03 -14.11
C GLY A 6 -23.71 6.48 -14.24
N LYS A 7 -25.00 6.73 -14.07
CA LYS A 7 -25.68 8.01 -14.26
C LYS A 7 -26.43 8.39 -12.97
N GLY A 8 -26.52 9.69 -12.68
CA GLY A 8 -27.26 10.23 -11.53
C GLY A 8 -26.41 10.59 -10.31
N LEU A 9 -27.08 10.73 -9.16
CA LEU A 9 -26.51 11.31 -7.93
C LEU A 9 -25.27 10.54 -7.41
N THR A 10 -25.26 9.21 -7.48
CA THR A 10 -24.14 8.38 -7.03
C THR A 10 -22.89 8.56 -7.89
N ALA A 11 -23.07 8.71 -9.21
CA ALA A 11 -21.98 9.00 -10.15
C ALA A 11 -21.35 10.38 -9.86
N HIS A 12 -22.19 11.39 -9.62
CA HIS A 12 -21.72 12.74 -9.27
C HIS A 12 -20.92 12.77 -7.96
N ILE A 13 -21.39 12.07 -6.92
CA ILE A 13 -20.66 11.95 -5.66
C ILE A 13 -19.34 11.21 -5.89
N GLY A 14 -19.36 10.11 -6.65
CA GLY A 14 -18.15 9.36 -7.03
C GLY A 14 -17.12 10.21 -7.75
N GLN A 15 -17.53 10.99 -8.75
CA GLN A 15 -16.64 11.90 -9.48
C GLN A 15 -16.02 12.97 -8.56
N LYS A 16 -16.82 13.57 -7.67
CA LYS A 16 -16.30 14.53 -6.68
C LYS A 16 -15.33 13.91 -5.69
N LEU A 17 -15.56 12.66 -5.26
CA LEU A 17 -14.62 11.92 -4.42
C LEU A 17 -13.29 11.70 -5.15
N VAL A 18 -13.33 11.28 -6.43
CA VAL A 18 -12.13 11.11 -7.26
C VAL A 18 -11.36 12.43 -7.39
N LEU A 19 -12.03 13.54 -7.70
CA LEU A 19 -11.40 14.86 -7.77
C LEU A 19 -10.78 15.29 -6.43
N THR A 20 -11.43 14.95 -5.32
CA THR A 20 -10.90 15.22 -3.98
C THR A 20 -9.61 14.41 -3.74
N CYS A 21 -9.60 13.11 -4.07
CA CYS A 21 -8.40 12.28 -3.99
C CYS A 21 -7.27 12.80 -4.89
N GLN A 22 -7.55 13.15 -6.14
CA GLN A 22 -6.55 13.74 -7.04
C GLN A 22 -5.98 15.06 -6.49
N SER A 23 -6.83 15.86 -5.83
CA SER A 23 -6.39 17.10 -5.17
C SER A 23 -5.49 16.84 -3.96
N VAL A 24 -5.70 15.72 -3.24
CA VAL A 24 -4.79 15.26 -2.17
C VAL A 24 -3.41 14.95 -2.77
N PHE A 25 -3.35 14.09 -3.79
CA PHE A 25 -2.08 13.76 -4.47
C PHE A 25 -1.37 15.00 -5.00
N ARG A 26 -2.11 15.89 -5.67
CA ARG A 26 -1.54 17.15 -6.18
C ARG A 26 -1.01 18.04 -5.06
N THR A 27 -1.71 18.12 -3.93
CA THR A 27 -1.26 18.93 -2.78
C THR A 27 -0.03 18.32 -2.13
N GLN A 28 0.05 16.99 -2.04
CA GLN A 28 1.23 16.26 -1.56
C GLN A 28 2.45 16.52 -2.42
N HIS A 29 2.35 16.30 -3.74
CA HIS A 29 3.48 16.52 -4.64
C HIS A 29 3.97 17.97 -4.66
N ARG A 30 3.06 18.95 -4.51
CA ARG A 30 3.46 20.36 -4.38
C ARG A 30 4.22 20.63 -3.09
N TYR A 31 3.89 19.94 -2.01
CA TYR A 31 4.62 20.04 -0.75
C TYR A 31 6.00 19.39 -0.84
N GLU A 32 6.07 18.18 -1.41
CA GLU A 32 7.34 17.47 -1.68
C GLU A 32 8.28 18.28 -2.59
N ASN A 33 7.74 19.01 -3.56
CA ASN A 33 8.49 19.89 -4.46
C ASN A 33 8.78 21.29 -3.87
N ASN A 34 8.63 21.49 -2.56
CA ASN A 34 8.86 22.77 -1.86
C ASN A 34 8.03 23.97 -2.39
N GLN A 35 6.88 23.71 -3.03
CA GLN A 35 5.99 24.75 -3.58
C GLN A 35 4.90 25.20 -2.59
N LEU A 36 4.87 24.62 -1.39
CA LEU A 36 3.91 24.93 -0.32
C LEU A 36 4.62 24.95 1.02
N THR A 37 4.24 25.91 1.85
CA THR A 37 4.64 25.91 3.27
C THR A 37 3.86 24.85 4.06
N ALA A 38 4.43 24.37 5.17
CA ALA A 38 3.79 23.38 6.04
C ALA A 38 2.37 23.81 6.48
N HIS A 39 2.19 25.08 6.87
CA HIS A 39 0.88 25.61 7.24
C HIS A 39 -0.13 25.61 6.07
N GLN A 40 0.31 26.00 4.85
CA GLN A 40 -0.55 25.94 3.67
C GLN A 40 -0.95 24.49 3.32
N TYR A 41 -0.01 23.56 3.42
CA TYR A 41 -0.23 22.14 3.21
C TYR A 41 -1.26 21.58 4.20
N GLN A 42 -1.03 21.74 5.50
CA GLN A 42 -1.96 21.25 6.54
C GLN A 42 -3.36 21.85 6.39
N ARG A 43 -3.46 23.17 6.13
CA ARG A 43 -4.74 23.84 5.92
C ARG A 43 -5.50 23.27 4.71
N ARG A 44 -4.81 23.00 3.59
CA ARG A 44 -5.41 22.40 2.39
C ARG A 44 -5.84 20.96 2.63
N MET A 45 -4.98 20.14 3.24
CA MET A 45 -5.28 18.75 3.56
C MET A 45 -6.49 18.62 4.49
N ARG A 46 -6.58 19.49 5.51
CA ARG A 46 -7.76 19.55 6.40
C ARG A 46 -9.06 19.83 5.64
N ARG A 47 -9.05 20.78 4.69
CA ARG A 47 -10.22 21.09 3.86
C ARG A 47 -10.60 19.93 2.95
N LEU A 48 -9.61 19.27 2.35
CA LEU A 48 -9.83 18.09 1.50
C LEU A 48 -10.42 16.93 2.32
N ARG A 49 -9.90 16.67 3.52
CA ARG A 49 -10.45 15.68 4.46
C ARG A 49 -11.90 15.96 4.84
N GLN A 50 -12.22 17.21 5.18
CA GLN A 50 -13.60 17.63 5.47
C GLN A 50 -14.53 17.42 4.26
N SER A 51 -14.09 17.82 3.06
CA SER A 51 -14.86 17.64 1.83
C SER A 51 -15.09 16.16 1.51
N PHE A 52 -14.06 15.34 1.66
CA PHE A 52 -14.13 13.89 1.48
C PHE A 52 -15.16 13.25 2.42
N ASN A 53 -15.10 13.58 3.72
CA ASN A 53 -16.05 13.10 4.72
C ASN A 53 -17.49 13.53 4.43
N PHE A 54 -17.68 14.80 4.07
CA PHE A 54 -18.98 15.31 3.69
C PHE A 54 -19.58 14.56 2.49
N LEU A 55 -18.77 14.30 1.45
CA LEU A 55 -19.21 13.55 0.27
C LEU A 55 -19.58 12.10 0.61
N LEU A 56 -18.81 11.42 1.47
CA LEU A 56 -19.12 10.06 1.92
C LEU A 56 -20.40 10.01 2.76
N GLN A 57 -20.58 10.97 3.68
CA GLN A 57 -21.81 11.09 4.47
C GLN A 57 -23.03 11.35 3.57
N LYS A 58 -22.87 12.18 2.53
CA LYS A 58 -23.92 12.38 1.51
C LYS A 58 -24.19 11.08 0.74
N GLY A 59 -23.14 10.33 0.41
CA GLY A 59 -23.25 9.03 -0.24
C GLY A 59 -24.02 7.99 0.58
N MET A 60 -23.93 8.04 1.91
CA MET A 60 -24.70 7.19 2.81
C MET A 60 -26.22 7.45 2.79
N LYS A 61 -26.65 8.64 2.35
CA LYS A 61 -28.07 9.02 2.25
C LYS A 61 -28.71 8.64 0.91
N THR A 62 -27.96 7.99 0.02
CA THR A 62 -28.47 7.58 -1.30
C THR A 62 -29.31 6.29 -1.20
N PRO A 63 -30.29 6.07 -2.11
CA PRO A 63 -31.15 4.89 -2.06
C PRO A 63 -30.44 3.57 -2.44
N CYS A 64 -29.21 3.63 -2.93
CA CYS A 64 -28.46 2.44 -3.38
C CYS A 64 -27.73 1.77 -2.22
N LYS A 65 -28.30 0.69 -1.65
CA LYS A 65 -27.73 -0.07 -0.51
C LYS A 65 -26.24 -0.42 -0.71
N ARG A 66 -25.84 -0.86 -1.90
CA ARG A 66 -24.44 -1.20 -2.22
C ARG A 66 -23.51 0.01 -2.10
N TYR A 67 -23.93 1.18 -2.56
CA TYR A 67 -23.15 2.41 -2.48
C TYR A 67 -23.06 2.92 -1.02
N VAL A 68 -24.18 2.87 -0.29
CA VAL A 68 -24.22 3.20 1.15
C VAL A 68 -23.24 2.33 1.95
N GLY A 69 -23.23 1.01 1.70
CA GLY A 69 -22.30 0.08 2.34
C GLY A 69 -20.83 0.45 2.10
N ARG A 70 -20.47 0.81 0.86
CA ARG A 70 -19.11 1.27 0.53
C ARG A 70 -18.75 2.56 1.26
N CYS A 71 -19.65 3.54 1.30
CA CYS A 71 -19.39 4.81 2.00
C CYS A 71 -19.21 4.59 3.51
N LYS A 72 -20.04 3.74 4.13
CA LYS A 72 -19.90 3.35 5.55
C LYS A 72 -18.56 2.67 5.81
N PHE A 73 -18.15 1.75 4.94
CA PHE A 73 -16.87 1.06 5.08
C PHE A 73 -15.68 2.02 5.00
N ILE A 74 -15.68 2.93 4.02
CA ILE A 74 -14.61 3.92 3.89
C ILE A 74 -14.58 4.86 5.11
N LEU A 75 -15.73 5.35 5.58
CA LEU A 75 -15.80 6.20 6.77
C LEU A 75 -15.30 5.48 8.04
N LYS A 76 -15.58 4.19 8.19
CA LYS A 76 -15.07 3.38 9.31
C LYS A 76 -13.54 3.38 9.36
N HIS A 77 -12.88 3.39 8.21
CA HIS A 77 -11.42 3.37 8.09
C HIS A 77 -10.83 4.74 7.74
N GLU A 78 -11.61 5.82 7.86
CA GLU A 78 -11.15 7.13 7.42
C GLU A 78 -9.89 7.63 8.15
N PRO A 79 -9.72 7.46 9.47
CA PRO A 79 -8.51 7.89 10.15
C PRO A 79 -7.24 7.27 9.56
N SER A 80 -7.29 6.00 9.15
CA SER A 80 -6.15 5.32 8.52
C SER A 80 -5.76 5.90 7.16
N LEU A 81 -6.67 6.55 6.45
CA LEU A 81 -6.38 7.17 5.14
C LEU A 81 -5.52 8.45 5.26
N TRP A 82 -5.41 9.02 6.47
CA TRP A 82 -4.76 10.31 6.71
C TRP A 82 -3.56 10.24 7.65
N VAL A 83 -3.07 9.04 7.98
CA VAL A 83 -1.96 8.83 8.93
C VAL A 83 -0.68 9.54 8.49
N PHE A 84 -0.43 9.60 7.17
CA PHE A 84 0.72 10.33 6.58
C PHE A 84 0.77 11.82 6.96
N LEU A 85 -0.35 12.42 7.37
CA LEU A 85 -0.37 13.82 7.83
C LEU A 85 0.26 14.00 9.21
N SER A 86 0.24 12.96 10.05
CA SER A 86 0.77 12.99 11.42
C SER A 86 2.15 12.36 11.52
N SER A 87 2.52 11.49 10.57
CA SER A 87 3.75 10.71 10.57
C SER A 87 4.48 10.88 9.24
N PRO A 88 5.52 11.73 9.17
CA PRO A 88 6.26 12.04 7.94
C PRO A 88 6.89 10.82 7.26
N ASP A 89 7.23 9.78 8.03
CA ASP A 89 7.84 8.56 7.51
C ASP A 89 6.85 7.65 6.76
N ILE A 90 5.54 7.91 6.90
CA ILE A 90 4.51 7.11 6.26
C ILE A 90 4.14 7.77 4.92
N PRO A 91 4.36 7.10 3.78
CA PRO A 91 4.01 7.65 2.49
C PRO A 91 2.49 7.78 2.33
N LEU A 92 2.05 8.73 1.50
CA LEU A 92 0.64 8.90 1.13
C LEU A 92 0.03 7.64 0.48
N THR A 93 0.83 6.86 -0.23
CA THR A 93 0.38 5.67 -0.97
C THR A 93 0.94 4.38 -0.38
N ASN A 94 0.16 3.31 -0.49
CA ASN A 94 0.58 1.95 -0.19
C ASN A 94 1.46 1.29 -1.29
N ASN A 95 1.95 2.07 -2.26
CA ASN A 95 2.65 1.56 -3.44
C ASN A 95 3.87 0.69 -3.09
N GLU A 96 4.60 1.05 -2.03
CA GLU A 96 5.75 0.26 -1.59
C GLU A 96 5.32 -1.11 -1.07
N ALA A 97 4.31 -1.17 -0.18
CA ALA A 97 3.84 -2.45 0.35
C ALA A 97 3.22 -3.31 -0.75
N GLU A 98 2.42 -2.71 -1.65
CA GLU A 98 1.88 -3.40 -2.82
C GLU A 98 2.97 -3.99 -3.71
N ARG A 99 4.05 -3.23 -3.94
CA ARG A 99 5.21 -3.71 -4.71
C ARG A 99 5.90 -4.88 -4.01
N CYS A 100 6.09 -4.79 -2.70
CA CYS A 100 6.70 -5.87 -1.90
C CYS A 100 5.89 -7.17 -1.97
N ILE A 101 4.55 -7.10 -1.90
CA ILE A 101 3.70 -8.30 -1.95
C ILE A 101 3.50 -8.84 -3.38
N ARG A 102 3.65 -8.00 -4.41
CA ARG A 102 3.35 -8.35 -5.81
C ARG A 102 4.13 -9.58 -6.29
N GLY A 103 5.39 -9.71 -5.88
CA GLY A 103 6.21 -10.88 -6.20
C GLY A 103 5.58 -12.19 -5.71
N SER A 104 5.06 -12.20 -4.46
CA SER A 104 4.38 -13.36 -3.88
C SER A 104 3.13 -13.76 -4.67
N VAL A 105 2.34 -12.76 -5.09
CA VAL A 105 1.06 -12.95 -5.77
C VAL A 105 1.29 -13.49 -7.18
N ILE A 106 2.26 -12.92 -7.90
CA ILE A 106 2.66 -13.41 -9.22
C ILE A 106 3.14 -14.85 -9.10
N LEU A 107 4.03 -15.13 -8.15
CA LEU A 107 4.57 -16.47 -7.95
C LEU A 107 3.45 -17.47 -7.64
N ARG A 108 2.51 -17.14 -6.75
CA ARG A 108 1.34 -17.99 -6.46
C ARG A 108 0.51 -18.25 -7.71
N LYS A 109 0.29 -17.23 -8.55
CA LYS A 109 -0.50 -17.36 -9.77
C LYS A 109 0.14 -18.30 -10.79
N ILE A 110 1.46 -18.24 -10.98
CA ILE A 110 2.16 -19.06 -11.99
C ILE A 110 2.50 -20.47 -11.51
N SER A 111 2.63 -20.68 -10.19
CA SER A 111 3.07 -21.95 -9.61
C SER A 111 2.00 -22.67 -8.79
N TYR A 112 0.76 -22.17 -8.77
CA TYR A 112 -0.41 -22.71 -8.05
C TYR A 112 -0.26 -22.86 -6.52
N GLY A 113 0.88 -22.52 -5.93
CA GLY A 113 1.12 -22.58 -4.50
C GLY A 113 1.92 -23.81 -4.08
N THR A 114 1.82 -24.17 -2.80
CA THR A 114 2.45 -25.36 -2.20
C THR A 114 1.39 -26.09 -1.36
N SER A 115 1.43 -27.42 -1.34
CA SER A 115 0.47 -28.26 -0.59
C SER A 115 1.03 -28.75 0.76
N SER A 116 2.21 -28.28 1.16
CA SER A 116 2.85 -28.65 2.41
C SER A 116 3.29 -27.40 3.18
N GLU A 117 3.20 -27.48 4.51
CA GLU A 117 3.67 -26.42 5.41
C GLU A 117 5.15 -26.10 5.17
N ARG A 118 5.98 -27.13 4.94
CA ARG A 118 7.40 -26.96 4.62
C ARG A 118 7.60 -26.17 3.32
N GLY A 119 6.77 -26.40 2.31
CA GLY A 119 6.79 -25.65 1.05
C GLY A 119 6.38 -24.18 1.25
N ASP A 120 5.36 -23.93 2.05
CA ASP A 120 4.90 -22.57 2.37
C ASP A 120 5.98 -21.78 3.12
N GLN A 121 6.60 -22.40 4.14
CA GLN A 121 7.69 -21.80 4.88
C GLN A 121 8.89 -21.50 3.98
N PHE A 122 9.27 -22.44 3.10
CA PHE A 122 10.36 -22.24 2.16
C PHE A 122 10.10 -21.05 1.22
N ARG A 123 8.92 -20.99 0.61
CA ARG A 123 8.54 -19.89 -0.30
C ARG A 123 8.53 -18.54 0.41
N SER A 124 7.94 -18.49 1.62
CA SER A 124 7.90 -17.27 2.44
C SER A 124 9.31 -16.76 2.76
N ARG A 125 10.20 -17.65 3.20
CA ARG A 125 11.59 -17.30 3.54
C ARG A 125 12.39 -16.84 2.33
N VAL A 126 12.33 -17.59 1.22
CA VAL A 126 13.05 -17.23 -0.01
C VAL A 126 12.57 -15.89 -0.56
N LEU A 127 11.26 -15.65 -0.57
CA LEU A 127 10.72 -14.37 -1.03
C LEU A 127 11.17 -13.21 -0.14
N SER A 128 11.17 -13.40 1.18
CA SER A 128 11.67 -12.39 2.13
C SER A 128 13.14 -12.03 1.86
N VAL A 129 13.99 -13.04 1.65
CA VAL A 129 15.40 -12.84 1.28
C VAL A 129 15.52 -12.10 -0.05
N VAL A 130 14.78 -12.51 -1.08
CA VAL A 130 14.82 -11.89 -2.40
C VAL A 130 14.37 -10.42 -2.35
N GLU A 131 13.27 -10.11 -1.66
CA GLU A 131 12.79 -8.72 -1.52
C GLU A 131 13.77 -7.87 -0.71
N THR A 132 14.40 -8.44 0.33
CA THR A 132 15.47 -7.76 1.09
C THR A 132 16.67 -7.45 0.21
N CYS A 133 17.14 -8.42 -0.58
CA CYS A 133 18.22 -8.23 -1.55
C CYS A 133 17.89 -7.13 -2.56
N LYS A 134 16.67 -7.10 -3.10
CA LYS A 134 16.22 -6.02 -4.01
C LYS A 134 16.29 -4.65 -3.36
N LYS A 135 15.79 -4.49 -2.12
CA LYS A 135 15.85 -3.21 -1.39
C LYS A 135 17.29 -2.75 -1.14
N ARG A 136 18.20 -3.69 -0.89
CA ARG A 136 19.63 -3.43 -0.65
C ARG A 136 20.50 -3.38 -1.92
N LYS A 137 19.90 -3.54 -3.10
CA LYS A 137 20.61 -3.63 -4.40
C LYS A 137 21.67 -4.75 -4.45
N LEU A 138 21.40 -5.87 -3.79
CA LEU A 138 22.23 -7.07 -3.79
C LEU A 138 21.71 -8.13 -4.77
N SER A 139 22.60 -8.96 -5.30
CA SER A 139 22.22 -10.12 -6.10
C SER A 139 21.60 -11.18 -5.21
N ALA A 140 20.30 -11.45 -5.38
CA ALA A 140 19.59 -12.46 -4.62
C ALA A 140 20.17 -13.87 -4.84
N LEU A 141 20.60 -14.18 -6.06
CA LEU A 141 21.24 -15.45 -6.38
C LEU A 141 22.55 -15.60 -5.59
N SER A 142 23.40 -14.57 -5.60
CA SER A 142 24.66 -14.58 -4.85
C SER A 142 24.41 -14.82 -3.36
N VAL A 143 23.47 -14.08 -2.76
CA VAL A 143 23.13 -14.20 -1.33
C VAL A 143 22.65 -15.61 -1.00
N ILE A 144 21.73 -16.17 -1.80
CA ILE A 144 21.21 -17.52 -1.58
C ILE A 144 22.33 -18.56 -1.76
N SER A 145 23.16 -18.42 -2.79
CA SER A 145 24.30 -19.31 -3.03
C SER A 145 25.29 -19.31 -1.87
N THR A 146 25.59 -18.14 -1.29
CA THR A 146 26.45 -18.02 -0.10
C THR A 146 25.85 -18.74 1.10
N ILE A 147 24.55 -18.54 1.39
CA ILE A 147 23.85 -19.22 2.48
C ILE A 147 23.87 -20.75 2.28
N VAL A 148 23.49 -21.21 1.09
CA VAL A 148 23.43 -22.65 0.76
C VAL A 148 24.82 -23.28 0.81
N GLY A 149 25.84 -22.59 0.30
CA GLY A 149 27.23 -23.04 0.34
C GLY A 149 27.74 -23.26 1.76
N ALA A 150 27.49 -22.32 2.67
CA ALA A 150 27.85 -22.46 4.08
C ALA A 150 27.15 -23.65 4.74
N VAL A 151 25.85 -23.85 4.48
CA VAL A 151 25.09 -24.99 5.02
C VAL A 151 25.65 -26.33 4.52
N ILE A 152 25.98 -26.43 3.23
CA ILE A 152 26.56 -27.64 2.65
C ILE A 152 27.92 -27.95 3.29
N ARG A 153 28.75 -26.92 3.52
CA ARG A 153 30.06 -27.05 4.17
C ARG A 153 29.99 -27.20 5.69
N ARG A 154 28.80 -27.14 6.29
CA ARG A 154 28.57 -27.16 7.75
C ARG A 154 29.29 -26.02 8.48
N GLU A 155 29.37 -24.86 7.84
CA GLU A 155 29.90 -23.62 8.41
C GLU A 155 28.80 -22.84 9.14
N PRO A 156 29.16 -21.91 10.05
CA PRO A 156 28.21 -20.97 10.62
C PRO A 156 27.46 -20.18 9.54
N TYR A 157 26.21 -19.79 9.83
CA TYR A 157 25.41 -19.00 8.89
C TYR A 157 26.10 -17.65 8.59
N PRO A 158 26.36 -17.34 7.32
CA PRO A 158 27.04 -16.11 6.95
C PRO A 158 26.11 -14.91 7.17
N ASP A 159 26.66 -13.81 7.71
CA ASP A 159 25.97 -12.52 7.74
C ASP A 159 26.01 -11.88 6.35
N VAL A 160 25.08 -12.30 5.49
CA VAL A 160 24.94 -11.83 4.11
C VAL A 160 24.37 -10.41 4.01
N PHE A 161 23.99 -9.81 5.13
CA PHE A 161 23.36 -8.49 5.19
C PHE A 161 24.09 -7.52 6.13
N ASP A 162 25.28 -7.87 6.62
CA ASP A 162 26.09 -7.03 7.53
C ASP A 162 25.30 -6.49 8.74
N PHE A 163 24.37 -7.26 9.30
CA PHE A 163 23.62 -6.85 10.50
C PHE A 163 24.53 -6.67 11.72
N ALA A 164 25.66 -7.38 11.78
CA ALA A 164 26.60 -7.30 12.89
C ALA A 164 27.45 -6.00 12.92
N LYS A 165 27.36 -5.14 11.89
CA LYS A 165 28.15 -3.89 11.79
C LYS A 165 27.35 -2.61 12.09
N THR A 166 26.13 -2.75 12.61
CA THR A 166 25.24 -1.62 12.98
C THR A 166 25.17 -1.51 14.50
#